data_AF-A0A158D8Q9-F1
#
_entry.id   AF-A0A158D8Q9-F1
#
_cell.length_a   1.000
_cell.length_b   1.000
_cell.length_c   1.000
_cell.angle_alpha   90.00
_cell.angle_beta   90.00
_cell.angle_gamma   90.00
#
_symmetry.space_group_name_H-M   'P 1'
#
loop_
_entity.id
_entity.type
_entity.pdbx_description
1 polymer ?
#
loop_
_entity_poly.entity_id
_entity_poly.type
_entity_poly.pdbx_seq_one_letter_code
_entity_poly.pdbx_strand_id
1 'polypeptide(L)'
;MTKRFELLISDDDVGLVDQMSDATFSLRSSIGLNGVRISVLETTDEGLAAQWAHILDRRERAYVARVLEGADVVSERCVRNPKWRQA
;
A
#
# COMPACT_ATOMS: atom_id res chain seq x y z
N MET A 1 -14.54 14.77 6.67
CA MET A 1 -13.09 14.50 6.72
C MET A 1 -12.69 13.79 5.43
N THR A 2 -11.49 14.05 4.90
CA THR A 2 -11.02 13.40 3.67
C THR A 2 -10.35 12.08 4.03
N LYS A 3 -10.82 10.97 3.45
CA LYS A 3 -10.19 9.65 3.62
C LYS A 3 -8.88 9.59 2.83
N ARG A 4 -7.87 8.93 3.39
CA ARG A 4 -6.61 8.62 2.70
C ARG A 4 -6.48 7.11 2.60
N PHE A 5 -6.05 6.65 1.44
CA PHE A 5 -5.86 5.24 1.14
C PHE A 5 -4.37 4.98 1.04
N GLU A 6 -3.90 4.04 1.85
CA GLU A 6 -2.51 3.62 1.88
C GLU A 6 -2.37 2.16 1.42
N LEU A 7 -1.32 1.90 0.65
CA LEU A 7 -0.91 0.56 0.28
C LEU A 7 0.54 0.36 0.66
N LEU A 8 0.78 -0.54 1.60
CA LEU A 8 2.11 -0.89 2.09
C LEU A 8 2.54 -2.17 1.37
N ILE A 9 3.67 -2.09 0.69
CA ILE A 9 4.22 -3.16 -0.16
C ILE A 9 5.72 -3.33 0.07
N SER A 10 6.27 -4.45 -0.42
CA SER A 10 7.73 -4.58 -0.54
C SER A 10 8.27 -3.48 -1.45
N ASP A 11 9.45 -2.95 -1.13
CA ASP A 11 10.10 -1.94 -1.98
C ASP A 11 10.31 -2.46 -3.42
N ASP A 12 10.62 -3.75 -3.56
CA ASP A 12 10.79 -4.43 -4.85
C ASP A 12 9.50 -4.47 -5.71
N ASP A 13 8.33 -4.32 -5.08
CA ASP A 13 7.03 -4.41 -5.74
C ASP A 13 6.50 -3.04 -6.21
N VAL A 14 7.18 -1.93 -5.89
CA VAL A 14 6.77 -0.56 -6.30
C VAL A 14 6.66 -0.43 -7.81
N GLY A 15 7.64 -0.96 -8.53
CA GLY A 15 7.66 -0.91 -10.00
C GLY A 15 6.50 -1.67 -10.66
N LEU A 16 5.74 -2.48 -9.93
CA LEU A 16 4.56 -3.17 -10.44
C LEU A 16 3.34 -2.25 -10.53
N VAL A 17 3.25 -1.28 -9.62
CA VAL A 17 2.07 -0.42 -9.42
C VAL A 17 2.28 1.02 -9.90
N ASP A 18 3.54 1.44 -10.06
CA ASP A 18 3.95 2.73 -10.64
C ASP A 18 3.66 2.84 -12.16
N GLN A 19 3.43 1.72 -12.85
CA GLN A 19 3.34 1.68 -14.31
C GLN A 19 2.00 2.16 -14.92
N MET A 20 0.98 2.53 -14.13
CA MET A 20 -0.40 2.48 -14.60
C MET A 20 -1.28 3.74 -14.43
N SER A 21 -0.77 4.91 -14.04
CA SER A 21 -1.71 6.04 -13.85
C SER A 21 -1.15 7.44 -14.06
N ASP A 22 -1.95 8.28 -14.74
CA ASP A 22 -1.86 9.76 -14.70
C ASP A 22 -2.30 10.34 -13.35
N ALA A 23 -2.73 9.49 -12.39
CA ALA A 23 -3.18 9.93 -11.08
C ALA A 23 -2.01 10.33 -10.17
N THR A 24 -2.19 11.43 -9.46
CA THR A 24 -1.22 11.90 -8.47
C THR A 24 -1.31 11.05 -7.21
N PHE A 25 -0.19 10.45 -6.82
CA PHE A 25 -0.02 9.78 -5.53
C PHE A 25 1.27 10.24 -4.87
N SER A 26 1.40 9.96 -3.58
CA SER A 26 2.65 10.15 -2.85
C SER A 26 3.25 8.78 -2.50
N LEU A 27 4.57 8.69 -2.65
CA LEU A 27 5.35 7.50 -2.30
C LEU A 27 6.29 7.88 -1.15
N ARG A 28 6.24 7.11 -0.07
CA ARG A 28 7.21 7.21 1.03
C ARG A 28 7.74 5.83 1.40
N SER A 29 8.99 5.77 1.85
CA SER A 29 9.57 4.53 2.38
C SER A 29 9.45 4.49 3.90
N SER A 30 9.21 3.29 4.44
CA SER A 30 9.23 2.99 5.87
C SER A 30 10.03 1.71 6.13
N ILE A 31 10.34 1.42 7.38
CA ILE A 31 11.02 0.18 7.80
C ILE A 31 9.99 -0.72 8.50
N GLY A 32 9.86 -1.95 8.02
CA GLY A 32 9.01 -2.98 8.63
C GLY A 32 9.58 -3.54 9.94
N LEU A 33 8.80 -4.39 10.62
CA LEU A 33 9.14 -4.91 11.95
C LEU A 33 10.45 -5.70 11.98
N ASN A 34 10.77 -6.38 10.88
CA ASN A 34 11.99 -7.18 10.73
C ASN A 34 13.15 -6.41 10.07
N GLY A 35 13.06 -5.08 9.97
CA GLY A 35 14.09 -4.25 9.34
C GLY A 35 14.04 -4.18 7.81
N VAL A 36 13.07 -4.84 7.16
CA VAL A 36 12.90 -4.78 5.70
C VAL A 36 12.33 -3.42 5.29
N ARG A 37 12.91 -2.81 4.27
CA ARG A 37 12.38 -1.58 3.66
C ARG A 37 11.05 -1.88 2.97
N ILE A 38 10.05 -1.08 3.29
CA ILE A 38 8.72 -1.13 2.67
C ILE A 38 8.41 0.21 2.02
N SER A 39 7.61 0.15 0.98
CA SER A 39 7.10 1.33 0.30
C SER A 39 5.62 1.52 0.62
N VAL A 40 5.24 2.77 0.88
CA VAL A 40 3.88 3.19 1.23
C VAL A 40 3.39 4.12 0.14
N LEU A 41 2.40 3.66 -0.60
CA LEU A 41 1.69 4.43 -1.61
C LEU A 41 0.48 5.07 -0.95
N GLU A 42 0.35 6.39 -1.04
CA GLU A 42 -0.75 7.14 -0.44
C GLU A 42 -1.49 7.96 -1.51
N THR A 43 -2.81 7.84 -1.53
CA THR A 43 -3.71 8.58 -2.41
C THR A 43 -5.02 8.94 -1.72
N THR A 44 -5.71 9.97 -2.21
CA THR A 44 -7.09 10.28 -1.84
C THR A 44 -8.12 9.66 -2.79
N ASP A 45 -7.65 9.04 -3.89
CA ASP A 45 -8.48 8.36 -4.89
C ASP A 45 -8.65 6.88 -4.53
N GLU A 46 -9.87 6.49 -4.14
CA GLU A 46 -10.23 5.11 -3.83
C GLU A 46 -10.08 4.17 -5.05
N GLY A 47 -10.39 4.67 -6.24
CA GLY A 47 -10.26 3.92 -7.50
C GLY A 47 -8.81 3.61 -7.83
N LEU A 48 -7.89 4.54 -7.56
CA LEU A 48 -6.45 4.30 -7.72
C LEU A 48 -5.95 3.25 -6.72
N ALA A 49 -6.34 3.35 -5.44
CA ALA A 49 -5.97 2.37 -4.43
C ALA A 49 -6.50 0.96 -4.75
N ALA A 50 -7.73 0.86 -5.25
CA ALA A 50 -8.30 -0.41 -5.71
C ALA A 50 -7.55 -1.00 -6.91
N GLN A 51 -7.09 -0.16 -7.85
CA GLN A 51 -6.27 -0.61 -8.98
C GLN A 51 -4.93 -1.19 -8.54
N TRP A 52 -4.23 -0.53 -7.61
CA TRP A 52 -2.98 -1.07 -7.08
C TRP A 52 -3.18 -2.42 -6.38
N ALA A 53 -4.21 -2.55 -5.54
CA ALA A 53 -4.55 -3.81 -4.89
C ALA A 53 -4.82 -4.92 -5.91
N HIS A 54 -5.56 -4.61 -6.98
CA HIS A 54 -5.86 -5.55 -8.06
C HIS A 54 -4.61 -6.01 -8.83
N ILE A 55 -3.66 -5.10 -9.10
CA ILE A 55 -2.37 -5.45 -9.73
C ILE A 55 -1.59 -6.44 -8.86
N LEU A 56 -1.52 -6.17 -7.56
CA LEU A 56 -0.80 -7.02 -6.62
C LEU A 56 -1.48 -8.37 -6.43
N ASP A 57 -2.81 -8.40 -6.34
CA ASP A 57 -3.59 -9.63 -6.28
C ASP A 57 -3.34 -10.52 -7.51
N ARG A 58 -3.35 -9.92 -8.72
CA ARG A 58 -3.05 -10.64 -9.97
C ARG A 58 -1.64 -11.19 -10.05
N ARG A 59 -0.67 -10.54 -9.40
CA ARG A 59 0.73 -10.97 -9.33
C ARG A 59 1.07 -11.74 -8.06
N GLU A 60 0.05 -12.11 -7.28
CA GLU A 60 0.17 -12.83 -6.02
C GLU A 60 1.11 -12.19 -4.99
N ARG A 61 1.20 -10.86 -4.99
CA ARG A 61 2.07 -10.11 -4.08
C ARG A 61 1.42 -9.90 -2.72
N ALA A 62 2.25 -9.86 -1.67
CA ALA A 62 1.80 -9.56 -0.32
C ALA A 62 1.77 -8.04 -0.11
N TYR A 63 0.71 -7.55 0.53
CA TYR A 63 0.54 -6.12 0.81
C TYR A 63 -0.39 -5.90 2.01
N VAL A 64 -0.38 -4.67 2.52
CA VAL A 64 -1.35 -4.20 3.51
C VAL A 64 -2.04 -2.97 2.94
N ALA A 65 -3.36 -3.03 2.78
CA ALA A 65 -4.19 -1.89 2.42
C ALA A 65 -4.75 -1.25 3.68
N ARG A 66 -4.70 0.08 3.78
CA ARG A 66 -5.21 0.87 4.90
C ARG A 66 -6.10 1.98 4.42
N VAL A 67 -7.13 2.28 5.19
CA VAL A 67 -7.94 3.49 5.08
C VAL A 67 -7.71 4.31 6.33
N LEU A 68 -7.34 5.57 6.16
CA LEU A 68 -7.09 6.52 7.23
C LEU A 68 -8.13 7.63 7.19
N GLU A 69 -8.58 8.04 8.38
CA GLU A 69 -9.38 9.25 8.58
C GLU A 69 -8.61 10.16 9.55
N GLY A 70 -8.08 11.27 9.04
CA GLY A 70 -7.07 12.03 9.78
C GLY A 70 -5.79 11.21 9.95
N ALA A 71 -5.33 11.01 11.19
CA ALA A 71 -4.16 10.20 11.53
C ALA A 71 -4.51 8.73 11.88
N ASP A 72 -5.79 8.42 12.04
CA ASP A 72 -6.25 7.14 12.55
C ASP A 72 -6.48 6.14 11.42
N VAL A 73 -6.00 4.91 11.59
CA VAL A 73 -6.30 3.79 10.70
C VAL A 73 -7.69 3.26 11.05
N VAL A 74 -8.68 3.55 10.20
CA VAL A 74 -10.08 3.15 10.40
C VAL A 74 -10.40 1.80 9.75
N SER A 75 -9.60 1.37 8.79
CA SER A 75 -9.70 0.05 8.18
C SER A 75 -8.31 -0.43 7.74
N GLU A 76 -8.06 -1.72 7.94
CA GLU A 76 -6.84 -2.37 7.48
C GLU A 76 -7.16 -3.77 6.94
N ARG A 77 -6.59 -4.09 5.78
CA ARG A 77 -6.64 -5.42 5.19
C ARG A 77 -5.22 -5.90 4.91
N CYS A 78 -4.87 -7.02 5.51
CA CYS A 78 -3.60 -7.72 5.30
C CYS A 78 -3.80 -8.84 4.27
N VAL A 79 -3.03 -8.83 3.18
CA VAL A 79 -3.12 -9.84 2.12
C VAL A 79 -1.83 -10.63 2.06
N ARG A 80 -1.96 -11.97 2.09
CA ARG A 80 -0.86 -12.95 2.01
C ARG A 80 0.22 -12.79 3.10
N ASN A 81 -0.09 -12.10 4.21
CA ASN A 81 0.74 -11.94 5.41
C ASN A 81 2.21 -11.62 5.10
N PRO A 82 2.53 -10.37 4.71
CA PRO A 82 3.89 -10.01 4.36
C PRO A 82 4.86 -10.24 5.52
N LYS A 83 6.00 -10.85 5.22
CA LYS A 83 7.04 -11.21 6.21
C LYS A 83 7.56 -10.01 7.00
N TRP A 84 7.59 -8.83 6.38
CA TRP A 84 8.00 -7.58 7.02
C TRP A 84 7.04 -7.07 8.10
N ARG A 85 5.87 -7.71 8.22
CA ARG A 85 4.87 -7.46 9.24
C ARG A 85 4.86 -8.50 10.36
N GLN A 86 5.66 -9.56 10.25
CA GLN A 86 5.79 -10.54 11.32
C GLN A 86 6.80 -10.02 12.35
N ALA A 87 6.37 -9.97 13.61
CA ALA A 87 7.23 -9.76 14.78
C ALA A 87 7.91 -11.07 15.18
#